data_AF-A0AB33WYR6-F1
#
_entry.id   AF-A0AB33WYR6-F1
#
_cell.length_a   1.000
_cell.length_b   1.000
_cell.length_c   1.000
_cell.angle_alpha   90.00
_cell.angle_beta   90.00
_cell.angle_gamma   90.00
#
_symmetry.space_group_name_H-M   'P 1'
#
loop_
_entity.id
_entity.type
_entity.pdbx_description
1 polymer ?
#
loop_
_entity_poly.entity_id
_entity_poly.type
_entity_poly.pdbx_seq_one_letter_code
_entity_poly.pdbx_strand_id
1 'polypeptide(L)'
;MVNYYQVKTLLQASKRDWSPTAALPADIRQNLRRGRTLPAQQSRRLNPRLVRQLPRYDGYQWWRAGSDLLLVRTSNRMIFDVLIDAFQ
;
A
#
# COMPACT_ATOMS: atom_id res chain seq x y z
N MET A 1 -13.11 -7.98 3.11
CA MET A 1 -12.97 -6.57 2.68
C MET A 1 -11.95 -5.88 3.57
N VAL A 2 -11.19 -4.89 3.07
CA VAL A 2 -10.20 -4.14 3.87
C VAL A 2 -10.91 -3.11 4.74
N ASN A 3 -10.61 -3.08 6.04
CA ASN A 3 -11.10 -2.04 6.94
C ASN A 3 -10.20 -0.79 6.85
N TYR A 4 -10.61 0.21 6.07
CA TYR A 4 -9.82 1.41 5.84
C TYR A 4 -9.63 2.27 7.09
N TYR A 5 -10.63 2.34 7.96
CA TYR A 5 -10.53 3.10 9.20
C TYR A 5 -9.40 2.53 10.07
N GLN A 6 -9.43 1.22 10.28
CA GLN A 6 -8.39 0.52 11.03
C GLN A 6 -7.00 0.73 10.42
N VAL A 7 -6.87 0.58 9.09
CA VAL A 7 -5.59 0.77 8.39
C VAL A 7 -5.07 2.20 8.58
N LYS A 8 -5.90 3.23 8.40
CA LYS A 8 -5.51 4.63 8.60
C LYS A 8 -5.05 4.90 10.03
N THR A 9 -5.80 4.42 11.02
CA THR A 9 -5.43 4.58 12.44
C THR A 9 -4.09 3.91 12.74
N LEU A 10 -3.85 2.71 12.22
CA LEU A 10 -2.57 2.00 12.42
C LEU A 10 -1.40 2.70 11.74
N LEU A 11 -1.59 3.23 10.52
CA LEU A 11 -0.57 4.04 9.84
C LEU A 11 -0.23 5.29 10.65
N GLN A 12 -1.23 5.99 11.20
CA GLN A 12 -1.00 7.15 12.04
C GLN A 12 -0.26 6.77 13.34
N ALA A 13 -0.66 5.68 13.99
CA ALA A 13 -0.01 5.18 15.20
C ALA A 13 1.47 4.79 14.95
N SER A 14 1.82 4.39 13.73
CA SER A 14 3.20 4.06 13.33
C SER A 14 3.88 5.06 12.41
N LYS A 15 3.56 6.36 12.57
CA LYS A 15 4.23 7.48 11.89
C LYS A 15 5.75 7.52 12.07
N ARG A 16 6.30 6.81 13.06
CA ARG A 16 7.76 6.64 13.26
C ARG A 16 8.40 5.61 12.33
N ASP A 17 7.61 4.72 11.73
CA ASP A 17 8.08 3.62 10.88
C ASP A 17 7.96 3.91 9.37
N TRP A 18 7.46 5.09 9.00
CA TRP A 18 7.39 5.56 7.61
C TRP A 18 7.59 7.07 7.52
N SER A 19 7.97 7.53 6.32
CA SER A 19 8.11 8.96 6.02
C SER A 19 7.11 9.39 4.96
N PRO A 20 6.59 10.63 5.02
CA PRO A 20 5.76 11.18 3.95
C PRO A 20 6.44 11.06 2.60
N THR A 21 5.68 10.85 1.54
CA THR A 21 6.22 10.85 0.16
C THR A 21 5.19 11.44 -0.76
N ALA A 22 5.67 12.15 -1.78
CA ALA A 22 4.84 12.70 -2.83
C ALA A 22 4.02 11.61 -3.52
N ALA A 23 2.82 11.98 -3.96
CA ALA A 23 2.03 11.16 -4.86
C ALA A 23 2.78 10.92 -6.17
N LEU A 24 2.53 9.77 -6.79
CA LEU A 24 3.03 9.53 -8.14
C LEU A 24 2.35 10.49 -9.15
N PRO A 25 3.03 10.82 -10.26
CA PRO A 25 2.41 11.47 -11.40
C PRO A 25 1.08 10.80 -11.81
N ALA A 26 0.11 11.61 -12.25
CA ALA A 26 -1.27 11.14 -12.47
C ALA A 26 -1.37 9.98 -13.48
N ASP A 27 -0.57 10.03 -14.55
CA ASP A 27 -0.47 9.03 -15.60
C ASP A 27 0.08 7.68 -15.13
N ILE A 28 0.90 7.70 -14.07
CA ILE A 28 1.38 6.50 -13.38
C ILE A 28 0.33 6.03 -12.36
N ARG A 29 -0.19 6.95 -11.56
CA ARG A 29 -1.14 6.67 -10.47
C ARG A 29 -2.43 6.04 -10.98
N GLN A 30 -2.92 6.42 -12.15
CA GLN A 30 -4.09 5.78 -12.79
C GLN A 30 -3.91 4.27 -12.99
N ASN A 31 -2.67 3.78 -13.12
CA ASN A 31 -2.37 2.34 -13.26
C ASN A 31 -2.43 1.57 -11.94
N LEU A 32 -2.44 2.28 -10.80
CA LEU A 32 -2.65 1.72 -9.48
C LEU A 32 -4.14 1.55 -9.20
N ARG A 33 -4.73 0.51 -9.80
CA ARG A 33 -6.15 0.18 -9.62
C ARG A 33 -6.34 -1.31 -9.38
N ARG A 34 -7.42 -1.65 -8.66
CA ARG A 34 -7.78 -3.03 -8.34
C ARG A 34 -7.84 -3.89 -9.61
N GLY A 35 -7.39 -5.13 -9.50
CA GLY A 35 -7.34 -6.09 -10.61
C GLY A 35 -6.15 -5.92 -11.56
N ARG A 36 -5.43 -4.79 -11.52
CA ARG A 36 -4.18 -4.62 -12.30
C ARG A 36 -3.00 -5.29 -11.60
N THR A 37 -2.01 -5.69 -12.39
CA THR A 37 -0.73 -6.17 -11.87
C THR A 37 0.07 -4.99 -11.30
N LEU A 38 0.70 -5.21 -10.15
CA LEU A 38 1.55 -4.24 -9.48
C LEU A 38 2.69 -3.76 -10.39
N PRO A 39 2.82 -2.45 -10.66
CA PRO A 39 3.96 -1.90 -11.41
C PRO A 39 5.26 -2.05 -10.62
N ALA A 40 6.18 -2.87 -11.10
CA ALA A 40 7.35 -3.26 -10.33
C ALA A 40 8.32 -2.10 -10.03
N GLN A 41 8.50 -1.17 -10.98
CA GLN A 41 9.46 -0.06 -10.85
C GLN A 41 9.00 1.01 -9.87
N GLN A 42 7.69 1.24 -9.75
CA GLN A 42 7.09 2.31 -8.94
C GLN A 42 6.65 1.83 -7.55
N SER A 43 6.72 0.52 -7.29
CA SER A 43 6.21 -0.09 -6.06
C SER A 43 7.34 -0.66 -5.21
N ARG A 44 7.29 -0.40 -3.90
CA ARG A 44 8.25 -0.92 -2.92
C ARG A 44 7.52 -1.69 -1.82
N ARG A 45 8.16 -2.74 -1.29
CA ARG A 45 7.67 -3.41 -0.08
C ARG A 45 7.76 -2.44 1.10
N LEU A 46 6.81 -2.52 2.01
CA LEU A 46 6.88 -1.75 3.25
C LEU A 46 7.99 -2.27 4.17
N ASN A 47 8.48 -1.39 5.04
CA ASN A 47 9.37 -1.76 6.13
C ASN A 47 8.72 -2.90 6.96
N PRO A 48 9.43 -4.01 7.28
CA PRO A 48 8.89 -5.09 8.09
C PRO A 48 8.29 -4.66 9.43
N ARG A 49 8.81 -3.59 10.05
CA ARG A 49 8.26 -3.02 11.29
C ARG A 49 6.83 -2.52 11.07
N LEU A 50 6.61 -1.73 10.01
CA LEU A 50 5.30 -1.23 9.63
C LEU A 50 4.35 -2.36 9.23
N VAL A 51 4.83 -3.36 8.47
CA VAL A 51 4.01 -4.52 8.07
C VAL A 51 3.45 -5.25 9.28
N ARG A 52 4.21 -5.36 10.37
CA ARG A 52 3.73 -6.01 11.61
C ARG A 52 2.62 -5.24 12.31
N GLN A 53 2.48 -3.94 12.04
CA GLN A 53 1.44 -3.10 12.63
C GLN A 53 0.13 -3.16 11.84
N LEU A 54 0.20 -3.45 10.54
CA LEU A 54 -0.97 -3.49 9.66
C LEU A 54 -1.72 -4.83 9.76
N PRO A 55 -3.03 -4.86 9.44
CA PRO A 55 -3.78 -6.11 9.37
C PRO A 55 -3.17 -7.07 8.34
N ARG A 56 -3.14 -8.36 8.68
CA ARG A 56 -2.64 -9.42 7.79
C ARG A 56 -3.80 -10.08 7.05
N TYR A 57 -3.55 -10.39 5.78
CA TYR A 57 -4.47 -11.12 4.93
C TYR A 57 -3.71 -12.24 4.25
N ASP A 58 -4.16 -13.48 4.42
CA ASP A 58 -3.44 -14.65 3.90
C ASP A 58 -3.35 -14.63 2.38
N GLY A 59 -2.14 -14.84 1.86
CA GLY A 59 -1.87 -14.74 0.42
C GLY A 59 -1.77 -13.31 -0.11
N TYR A 60 -1.69 -12.30 0.77
CA TYR A 60 -1.50 -10.90 0.38
C TYR A 60 -0.35 -10.23 1.13
N GLN A 61 0.19 -9.17 0.54
CA GLN A 61 1.29 -8.38 1.07
C GLN A 61 1.00 -6.90 0.87
N TRP A 62 1.38 -6.08 1.86
CA TRP A 62 1.35 -4.62 1.75
C TRP A 62 2.56 -4.08 0.97
N TRP A 63 2.26 -3.16 0.04
CA TRP A 63 3.21 -2.43 -0.78
C TRP A 63 2.91 -0.93 -0.74
N ARG A 64 3.90 -0.12 -1.08
CA ARG A 64 3.77 1.33 -1.26
C ARG A 64 4.12 1.72 -2.68
N ALA A 65 3.41 2.72 -3.21
CA ALA A 65 3.74 3.37 -4.48
C ALA A 65 3.48 4.89 -4.33
N GLY A 66 4.54 5.70 -4.27
CA GLY A 66 4.42 7.12 -3.88
C GLY A 66 3.75 7.30 -2.51
N SER A 67 2.67 8.08 -2.46
CA SER A 67 1.85 8.28 -1.26
C SER A 67 0.83 7.17 -1.01
N ASP A 68 0.67 6.21 -1.92
CA ASP A 68 -0.40 5.21 -1.88
C ASP A 68 0.04 3.90 -1.21
N LEU A 69 -0.89 3.29 -0.48
CA LEU A 69 -0.76 1.96 0.10
C LEU A 69 -1.54 0.95 -0.76
N LEU A 70 -0.91 -0.17 -1.09
CA LEU A 70 -1.46 -1.20 -1.96
C LEU A 70 -1.50 -2.53 -1.22
N LEU A 71 -2.65 -3.21 -1.23
CA LEU A 71 -2.74 -4.61 -0.82
C LEU A 71 -2.63 -5.49 -2.07
N VAL A 72 -1.64 -6.38 -2.12
CA VAL A 72 -1.28 -7.10 -3.35
C VAL A 72 -1.28 -8.60 -3.09
N ARG A 73 -1.93 -9.37 -3.96
CA ARG A 73 -1.93 -10.84 -3.90
C ARG A 73 -0.54 -11.37 -4.25
N THR A 74 0.01 -12.25 -3.42
CA THR A 74 1.39 -12.75 -3.58
C THR A 74 1.55 -13.69 -4.77
N SER A 75 0.53 -14.48 -5.08
CA SER A 75 0.61 -15.50 -6.15
C SER A 75 0.77 -14.93 -7.56
N ASN A 76 0.22 -13.75 -7.84
CA ASN A 76 0.20 -13.16 -9.19
C ASN A 76 0.48 -11.65 -9.22
N ARG A 77 0.86 -11.06 -8.09
CA ARG A 77 1.10 -9.61 -7.93
C ARG A 77 -0.09 -8.72 -8.31
N MET A 78 -1.31 -9.24 -8.29
CA MET A 78 -2.51 -8.45 -8.56
C MET A 78 -2.79 -7.49 -7.40
N ILE A 79 -3.03 -6.22 -7.71
CA ILE A 79 -3.51 -5.23 -6.76
C ILE A 79 -4.94 -5.62 -6.36
N PHE A 80 -5.11 -5.98 -5.11
CA PHE A 80 -6.41 -6.29 -4.52
C PHE A 80 -7.09 -5.02 -4.02
N ASP A 81 -6.33 -4.13 -3.37
CA ASP A 81 -6.86 -2.88 -2.87
C ASP A 81 -5.85 -1.74 -2.92
N VAL A 82 -6.36 -0.52 -2.95
CA VAL A 82 -5.60 0.74 -3.01
C VAL A 82 -6.17 1.69 -1.98
N LEU A 83 -5.30 2.20 -1.11
CA LEU A 83 -5.58 3.32 -0.22
C LEU A 83 -4.77 4.52 -0.66
N ILE A 84 -5.48 5.49 -1.21
CA ILE A 84 -4.97 6.74 -1.76
C ILE A 84 -4.48 7.64 -0.63
N ASP A 85 -3.29 8.22 -0.81
CA ASP A 85 -2.68 9.19 0.11
C ASP A 85 -2.50 8.68 1.54
N ALA A 86 -2.23 7.38 1.67
CA ALA A 86 -1.97 6.71 2.93
C ALA A 86 -0.71 7.21 3.66
N PHE A 87 0.24 7.79 2.93
CA PHE A 87 1.53 8.25 3.44
C PHE A 87 1.77 9.75 3.20
N GLN A 88 0.75 10.57 3.38
CA GLN A 88 0.88 12.03 3.45
C GLN A 88 0.96 12.51 4.91
#